data_AF-X5ZP47-F1
#
_entry.id   AF-X5ZP47-F1
#
_cell.length_a   1.000
_cell.length_b   1.000
_cell.length_c   1.000
_cell.angle_alpha   90.00
_cell.angle_beta   90.00
_cell.angle_gamma   90.00
#
_symmetry.space_group_name_H-M   'P 1'
#
loop_
_entity.id
_entity.type
_entity.pdbx_description
1 polymer ?
#
loop_
_entity_poly.entity_id
_entity_poly.type
_entity_poly.pdbx_seq_one_letter_code
_entity_poly.pdbx_strand_id
1 'polypeptide(L)'
;MFQDFGVAPVVILSASDMAALLALVGAGRGLSIAPGLAFPADWQRTVARRPLEPRARRPLLLLFSSSAEATAVRAMCAAIREVATSLRGG
;
A
#
# COMPACT_ATOMS: atom_id res chain seq x y z
N MET A 1 3.57 -5.62 -15.68
CA MET A 1 4.11 -4.35 -15.12
C MET A 1 5.60 -4.19 -15.39
N PHE A 2 6.53 -4.95 -14.76
CA PHE A 2 7.96 -4.80 -15.11
C PHE A 2 8.30 -5.34 -16.51
N GLN A 3 7.71 -6.48 -16.87
CA GLN A 3 7.85 -7.09 -18.19
C GLN A 3 7.38 -6.17 -19.32
N ASP A 4 6.31 -5.40 -19.08
CA ASP A 4 5.76 -4.41 -20.01
C ASP A 4 6.77 -3.30 -20.34
N PHE A 5 7.79 -3.11 -19.49
CA PHE A 5 8.90 -2.16 -19.70
C PHE A 5 10.24 -2.88 -19.96
N GLY A 6 10.24 -4.18 -20.26
CA GLY A 6 11.46 -4.94 -20.50
C GLY A 6 12.36 -5.12 -19.28
N VAL A 7 11.82 -4.91 -18.07
CA VAL A 7 12.56 -5.05 -16.81
C VAL A 7 12.29 -6.43 -16.19
N ALA A 8 13.37 -7.11 -15.78
CA ALA A 8 13.31 -8.38 -15.05
C ALA A 8 13.99 -8.21 -13.67
N PRO A 9 13.22 -7.89 -12.61
CA PRO A 9 13.78 -7.74 -11.27
C PRO A 9 14.30 -9.08 -10.73
N VAL A 10 15.47 -9.04 -10.11
CA VAL A 10 15.96 -10.19 -9.32
C VAL A 10 15.33 -10.12 -7.93
N VAL A 11 14.53 -11.13 -7.60
CA VAL A 11 13.93 -11.25 -6.26
C VAL A 11 14.93 -11.95 -5.35
N ILE A 12 15.48 -11.20 -4.38
CA ILE A 12 16.50 -11.70 -3.45
C ILE A 12 15.84 -12.33 -2.21
N LEU A 13 14.73 -11.75 -1.74
CA LEU A 13 13.98 -12.16 -0.56
C LEU A 13 12.49 -11.87 -0.77
N SER A 14 11.63 -12.64 -0.11
CA SER A 14 10.18 -12.43 -0.07
C SER A 14 9.71 -12.36 1.37
N ALA A 15 8.83 -11.41 1.67
CA ALA A 15 8.16 -11.26 2.96
C ALA A 15 6.68 -10.97 2.73
N SER A 16 5.81 -11.61 3.53
CA SER A 16 4.36 -11.40 3.48
C SER A 16 3.87 -10.26 4.37
N ASP A 17 4.77 -9.73 5.22
CA ASP A 17 4.48 -8.65 6.16
C ASP A 17 5.29 -7.39 5.82
N MET A 18 4.66 -6.22 5.96
CA MET A 18 5.27 -4.94 5.62
C MET A 18 6.38 -4.54 6.58
N ALA A 19 6.25 -4.82 7.89
CA ALA A 19 7.29 -4.49 8.85
C ALA A 19 8.55 -5.33 8.59
N ALA A 20 8.39 -6.62 8.29
CA ALA A 20 9.49 -7.49 7.88
C ALA A 20 10.17 -7.00 6.59
N LEU A 21 9.38 -6.63 5.58
CA LEU A 21 9.91 -6.07 4.32
C LEU A 21 10.72 -4.80 4.56
N LEU A 22 10.22 -3.91 5.41
CA LEU A 22 10.91 -2.65 5.77
C LEU A 22 12.18 -2.89 6.58
N ALA A 23 12.16 -3.84 7.52
CA ALA A 23 13.34 -4.20 8.30
C ALA A 23 14.47 -4.76 7.39
N LEU A 24 14.11 -5.57 6.40
CA LEU A 24 15.08 -6.07 5.40
C LEU A 24 15.70 -4.92 4.60
N VAL A 25 14.88 -3.99 4.10
CA VAL A 25 15.37 -2.81 3.36
C VAL A 25 16.23 -1.92 4.26
N GLY A 26 15.80 -1.66 5.51
CA GLY A 26 16.56 -0.87 6.49
C GLY A 26 17.89 -1.50 6.89
N ALA A 27 17.98 -2.84 6.85
CA ALA A 27 19.22 -3.58 7.04
C ALA A 27 20.11 -3.64 5.76
N GLY A 28 19.73 -2.92 4.69
CA GLY A 28 20.49 -2.86 3.44
C GLY A 28 20.32 -4.08 2.54
N ARG A 29 19.28 -4.91 2.73
CA ARG A 29 19.01 -6.11 1.90
C ARG A 29 18.22 -5.78 0.63
N GLY A 30 18.64 -4.72 -0.07
CA GLY A 30 18.05 -4.27 -1.34
C GLY A 30 16.99 -3.18 -1.19
N LEU A 31 16.08 -3.12 -2.16
CA LEU A 31 15.01 -2.14 -2.24
C LEU A 31 13.66 -2.82 -2.43
N SER A 32 12.59 -2.10 -2.11
CA SER A 32 11.22 -2.58 -2.30
C SER A 32 10.31 -1.49 -2.85
N ILE A 33 9.30 -1.91 -3.61
CA ILE A 33 8.20 -1.06 -4.05
C ILE A 33 6.99 -1.40 -3.19
N ALA A 34 6.45 -0.41 -2.50
CA ALA A 34 5.29 -0.59 -1.64
C ALA A 34 4.25 0.54 -1.84
N PRO A 35 2.96 0.27 -1.56
CA PRO A 35 1.90 1.27 -1.66
C PRO A 35 2.18 2.47 -0.75
N GLY A 36 1.88 3.68 -1.21
CA GLY A 36 2.12 4.90 -0.43
C GLY A 36 1.42 4.96 0.93
N LEU A 37 0.34 4.19 1.11
CA LEU A 37 -0.41 4.04 2.36
C LEU A 37 0.18 2.99 3.32
N ALA A 38 1.08 2.12 2.86
CA ALA A 38 1.56 0.95 3.61
C ALA A 38 2.65 1.29 4.64
N PHE A 39 2.58 2.49 5.21
CA PHE A 39 3.70 3.10 5.90
C PHE A 39 3.29 3.75 7.22
N PRO A 40 3.74 3.21 8.37
CA PRO A 40 3.55 3.82 9.68
C PRO A 40 4.17 5.23 9.76
N ALA A 41 3.88 5.98 10.83
CA ALA A 41 4.37 7.36 10.96
C ALA A 41 5.90 7.44 11.22
N ASP A 42 6.49 6.42 11.83
CA ASP A 42 7.84 6.42 12.44
C ASP A 42 8.94 5.77 11.58
N TRP A 43 8.55 5.08 10.51
CA TRP A 43 9.45 4.34 9.61
C TRP A 43 10.45 5.19 8.79
N GLN A 44 10.29 6.52 8.73
CA GLN A 44 11.26 7.40 8.05
C GLN A 44 12.66 7.32 8.70
N ARG A 45 12.71 6.83 9.95
CA ARG A 45 13.95 6.53 10.67
C ARG A 45 14.63 5.24 10.20
N THR A 46 13.89 4.35 9.54
CA THR A 46 14.35 3.01 9.14
C THR A 46 14.71 2.94 7.66
N VAL A 47 13.93 3.60 6.79
CA VAL A 47 14.16 3.56 5.34
C VAL A 47 13.92 4.90 4.68
N ALA A 48 14.69 5.18 3.64
CA ALA A 48 14.47 6.32 2.75
C ALA A 48 13.36 6.00 1.74
N ARG A 49 12.56 7.01 1.38
CA ARG A 49 11.50 6.91 0.37
C ARG A 49 11.81 7.73 -0.86
N ARG A 50 11.39 7.21 -2.01
CA ARG A 50 11.27 8.00 -3.23
C ARG A 50 9.97 7.65 -3.95
N PRO A 51 9.28 8.64 -4.54
CA PRO A 51 8.17 8.35 -5.46
C PRO A 51 8.66 7.47 -6.61
N LEU A 52 7.86 6.47 -6.98
CA LEU A 52 8.10 5.68 -8.18
C LEU A 52 7.56 6.45 -9.39
N GLU A 53 8.41 6.63 -10.40
CA GLU A 53 8.03 7.22 -11.68
C GLU A 53 8.31 6.22 -12.82
N PRO A 54 7.33 5.90 -13.69
CA PRO A 54 5.96 6.41 -13.68
C PRO A 54 5.15 5.87 -12.49
N ARG A 55 4.25 6.71 -11.96
CA ARG A 55 3.40 6.33 -10.82
C ARG A 55 2.49 5.14 -11.14
N ALA A 56 2.68 4.07 -10.37
CA ALA A 56 1.79 2.91 -10.36
C ALA A 56 0.56 3.17 -9.46
N ARG A 57 -0.61 3.41 -10.04
CA ARG A 57 -1.85 3.55 -9.25
C ARG A 57 -2.48 2.18 -9.01
N ARG A 58 -2.80 1.88 -7.75
CA ARG A 58 -3.54 0.69 -7.33
C ARG A 58 -4.75 1.11 -6.50
N PRO A 59 -5.99 0.88 -6.95
CA PRO A 59 -7.17 1.24 -6.18
C PRO A 59 -7.31 0.32 -4.96
N LEU A 60 -7.61 0.92 -3.80
CA LEU A 60 -8.10 0.18 -2.64
C LEU A 60 -9.62 0.15 -2.71
N LEU A 61 -10.20 -1.04 -2.64
CA LEU A 61 -11.64 -1.27 -2.86
C LEU A 61 -12.29 -1.81 -1.60
N LEU A 62 -13.52 -1.34 -1.34
CA LEU A 62 -14.42 -1.93 -0.35
C LEU A 62 -15.43 -2.79 -1.10
N LEU A 63 -15.42 -4.11 -0.83
CA LEU A 63 -16.30 -5.08 -1.47
C LEU A 63 -17.31 -5.61 -0.43
N PHE A 64 -18.58 -5.69 -0.81
CA PHE A 64 -19.65 -6.23 0.02
C PHE A 64 -20.68 -6.95 -0.86
N SER A 65 -21.41 -7.90 -0.27
CA SER A 65 -22.50 -8.61 -0.96
C SER A 65 -23.61 -7.63 -1.35
N SER A 66 -24.24 -7.84 -2.51
CA SER A 66 -25.43 -7.09 -2.92
C SER A 66 -26.60 -7.26 -1.95
N SER A 67 -26.64 -8.37 -1.20
CA SER A 67 -27.62 -8.62 -0.14
C SER A 67 -27.29 -7.94 1.20
N ALA A 68 -26.18 -7.21 1.29
CA ALA A 68 -25.78 -6.50 2.50
C ALA A 68 -26.62 -5.22 2.69
N GLU A 69 -27.91 -5.40 2.97
CA GLU A 69 -28.84 -4.32 3.32
C GLU A 69 -28.83 -3.96 4.81
N ALA A 70 -27.99 -4.63 5.61
CA ALA A 70 -27.88 -4.33 7.02
C ALA A 70 -27.42 -2.88 7.20
N THR A 71 -28.22 -2.08 7.92
CA THR A 71 -27.95 -0.67 8.23
C THR A 71 -26.53 -0.46 8.78
N ALA A 72 -26.01 -1.42 9.54
CA ALA A 72 -24.64 -1.42 10.03
C ALA A 72 -23.56 -1.43 8.92
N VAL A 73 -23.75 -2.22 7.86
CA VAL A 73 -22.81 -2.28 6.73
C VAL A 73 -22.78 -0.94 5.99
N ARG A 74 -23.97 -0.34 5.76
CA ARG A 74 -24.05 1.00 5.15
C ARG A 74 -23.38 2.07 6.01
N ALA A 75 -23.61 2.06 7.32
CA ALA A 75 -22.97 2.99 8.25
C ALA A 75 -21.44 2.85 8.24
N MET A 76 -20.93 1.60 8.28
CA MET A 76 -19.50 1.32 8.19
C MET A 76 -18.91 1.80 6.86
N CYS A 77 -19.59 1.56 5.73
CA CYS A 77 -19.15 2.03 4.43
C CYS A 77 -19.09 3.57 4.36
N ALA A 78 -20.05 4.26 4.96
CA ALA A 78 -20.07 5.72 5.03
C ALA A 78 -18.88 6.26 5.84
N ALA A 79 -18.62 5.68 7.02
CA ALA A 79 -17.49 6.06 7.87
C ALA A 79 -16.14 5.83 7.16
N ILE A 80 -15.95 4.67 6.49
CA ILE A 80 -14.73 4.38 5.73
C ILE A 80 -14.55 5.41 4.59
N ARG A 81 -15.63 5.76 3.89
CA ARG A 81 -15.58 6.75 2.81
C ARG A 81 -15.19 8.12 3.31
N GLU A 82 -15.77 8.57 4.43
CA GLU A 82 -15.46 9.86 5.06
C GLU A 82 -13.95 9.98 5.36
N VAL A 83 -13.39 8.97 6.06
CA VAL A 83 -11.97 8.92 6.39
C VAL A 83 -11.11 8.84 5.11
N ALA A 84 -11.50 8.03 4.14
CA ALA A 84 -10.76 7.92 2.88
C ALA A 84 -10.76 9.24 2.08
N THR A 85 -11.83 10.04 2.15
CA THR A 85 -11.88 11.35 1.49
C THR A 85 -11.02 12.41 2.18
N SER A 86 -10.94 12.41 3.52
CA SER A 86 -10.09 13.36 4.24
C SER A 86 -8.60 13.15 3.93
N LEU A 87 -8.19 11.90 3.69
CA LEU A 87 -6.83 11.53 3.32
C LEU A 87 -6.44 11.89 1.86
N ARG A 88 -7.38 12.32 1.01
CA ARG A 88 -7.10 12.72 -0.38
C ARG A 88 -6.69 14.19 -0.53
N GLY A 89 -6.88 15.01 0.50
CA GLY A 89 -6.62 16.45 0.47
C GLY A 89 -5.27 16.90 1.05
N GLY A 90 -4.39 15.96 1.43
CA GLY A 90 -3.07 16.23 2.00
C GLY A 90 -1.92 15.82 1.09
#